data_AF-A0A424WBB7-F1
#
_entry.id   AF-A0A424WBB7-F1
#
_cell.length_a   1.000
_cell.length_b   1.000
_cell.length_c   1.000
_cell.angle_alpha   90.00
_cell.angle_beta   90.00
_cell.angle_gamma   90.00
#
_symmetry.space_group_name_H-M   'P 1'
#
loop_
_entity.id
_entity.type
_entity.pdbx_description
1 polymer ?
#
loop_
_entity_poly.entity_id
_entity_poly.type
_entity_poly.pdbx_seq_one_letter_code
_entity_poly.pdbx_strand_id
1 'polypeptide(L)'
;MNRNRGAVTRSNPVAGFIGRLLLSAALVPAAHGQPSPQGADEPRPWPETETVRALLRADAAAALADCRVPGLCRPGPESVGQAPPPARASDDIRVMAIFGLARRLSADVAVNGAVLRYQTGRGEPVAGAVDGRAYQLLAIDDSCVRLRRGDTERTACVDAGRGRP
;
A
#
# COMPACT_ATOMS: atom_id res chain seq x y z
N MET A 1 -17.91 -48.57 -1.60
CA MET A 1 -16.74 -49.05 -0.83
C MET A 1 -15.47 -48.57 -1.49
N ASN A 2 -14.63 -47.76 -0.83
CA ASN A 2 -13.24 -48.15 -0.53
C ASN A 2 -12.67 -47.16 0.49
N ARG A 3 -12.01 -47.69 1.52
CA ARG A 3 -11.52 -46.99 2.71
C ARG A 3 -10.02 -46.80 2.55
N ASN A 4 -9.51 -45.57 2.67
CA ASN A 4 -8.11 -45.37 3.02
C ASN A 4 -8.02 -44.84 4.45
N ARG A 5 -7.84 -45.79 5.37
CA ARG A 5 -7.31 -45.55 6.72
C ARG A 5 -5.81 -45.85 6.65
N GLY A 6 -5.00 -44.89 7.07
CA GLY A 6 -3.61 -45.09 7.47
C GLY A 6 -3.39 -44.25 8.72
N ALA A 7 -3.43 -44.91 9.87
CA ALA A 7 -3.13 -44.36 11.18
C ALA A 7 -1.70 -44.74 11.57
N VAL A 8 -1.27 -44.23 12.74
CA VAL A 8 -0.20 -44.77 13.61
C VAL A 8 1.21 -44.25 13.30
N THR A 9 2.07 -43.80 14.21
CA THR A 9 2.06 -43.32 15.62
C THR A 9 3.49 -42.81 15.92
N ARG A 10 3.64 -41.93 16.92
CA ARG A 10 4.68 -41.89 17.99
C ARG A 10 6.16 -41.84 17.56
N SER A 11 7.11 -41.24 18.28
CA SER A 11 7.23 -40.77 19.66
C SER A 11 8.58 -40.05 19.77
N ASN A 12 8.66 -39.07 20.67
CA ASN A 12 9.90 -38.44 21.14
C ASN A 12 10.68 -39.41 22.07
N PRO A 13 12.01 -39.28 22.16
CA PRO A 13 12.66 -39.43 23.45
C PRO A 13 13.72 -38.35 23.75
N VAL A 14 13.44 -37.59 24.81
CA VAL A 14 14.21 -37.39 26.05
C VAL A 14 15.72 -37.73 26.07
N ALA A 15 16.46 -36.77 26.67
CA ALA A 15 17.64 -36.90 27.53
C ALA A 15 19.07 -36.90 26.95
N GLY A 16 19.88 -36.04 27.58
CA GLY A 16 21.23 -36.37 28.01
C GLY A 16 22.31 -35.43 27.50
N PHE A 17 22.83 -34.53 28.36
CA PHE A 17 24.09 -34.81 29.07
C PHE A 17 24.43 -33.66 30.02
N ILE A 18 24.60 -34.02 31.29
CA ILE A 18 25.16 -33.20 32.36
C ILE A 18 26.68 -33.18 32.16
N GLY A 19 27.26 -31.99 32.08
CA GLY A 19 28.72 -31.80 32.04
C GLY A 19 29.11 -30.63 32.93
N ARG A 20 29.36 -30.91 34.21
CA ARG A 20 29.98 -29.99 35.17
C ARG A 20 31.44 -29.77 34.77
N LEU A 21 31.82 -28.53 34.47
CA LEU A 21 33.20 -28.07 34.60
C LEU A 21 33.25 -26.96 35.66
N LEU A 22 33.83 -27.28 36.81
CA LEU A 22 34.36 -26.30 37.75
C LEU A 22 35.68 -25.80 37.18
N LEU A 23 35.92 -24.48 37.12
CA LEU A 23 37.28 -23.95 37.16
C LEU A 23 37.29 -22.46 37.54
N SER A 24 37.85 -22.22 38.73
CA SER A 24 38.71 -21.09 39.11
C SER A 24 38.15 -19.65 39.12
N ALA A 25 38.04 -19.14 40.34
CA ALA A 25 38.06 -17.73 40.66
C ALA A 25 39.39 -17.08 40.22
N ALA A 26 39.30 -15.95 39.52
CA ALA A 26 40.37 -14.98 39.41
C ALA A 26 39.79 -13.61 39.77
N LEU A 27 40.27 -13.04 40.87
CA LEU A 27 40.08 -11.64 41.25
C LEU A 27 40.72 -10.77 40.18
N VAL A 28 39.90 -10.09 39.37
CA VAL A 28 40.36 -9.04 38.45
C VAL A 28 40.19 -7.70 39.16
N PRO A 29 41.24 -6.86 39.24
CA PRO A 29 41.15 -5.53 39.87
C PRO A 29 40.18 -4.63 39.11
N ALA A 30 39.40 -3.85 39.86
CA ALA A 30 38.55 -2.79 39.32
C ALA A 30 39.41 -1.66 38.73
N ALA A 31 39.75 -1.77 37.45
CA ALA A 31 40.25 -0.66 36.67
C ALA A 31 39.12 0.36 36.49
N HIS A 32 39.10 1.40 37.32
CA HIS A 32 38.27 2.58 37.12
C HIS A 32 38.88 3.39 35.97
N GLY A 33 38.45 3.07 34.75
CA GLY A 33 38.72 3.87 33.57
C GLY A 33 37.73 5.04 33.46
N GLN A 34 38.28 6.26 33.55
CA GLN A 34 37.88 7.49 32.85
C GLN A 34 36.59 8.22 33.31
N PRO A 35 36.58 9.59 33.26
CA PRO A 35 36.80 10.36 32.04
C PRO A 35 37.76 11.56 32.15
N SER A 36 38.67 11.65 31.16
CA SER A 36 39.20 12.93 30.69
C SER A 36 38.21 13.49 29.65
N PRO A 37 37.75 14.75 29.74
CA PRO A 37 36.95 15.36 28.69
C PRO A 37 37.90 15.85 27.61
N GLN A 38 38.25 14.99 26.67
CA GLN A 38 38.79 15.46 25.39
C GLN A 38 37.62 15.59 24.44
N GLY A 39 37.36 16.85 24.05
CA GLY A 39 36.28 17.22 23.16
C GLY A 39 36.20 16.26 21.99
N ALA A 40 35.05 15.62 21.86
CA ALA A 40 34.69 14.96 20.63
C ALA A 40 34.78 16.01 19.54
N ASP A 41 35.72 15.83 18.61
CA ASP A 41 35.71 16.52 17.32
C ASP A 41 34.30 16.31 16.75
N GLU A 42 33.49 17.37 16.76
CA GLU A 42 32.18 17.32 16.13
C GLU A 42 32.42 17.06 14.64
N PRO A 43 31.79 16.03 14.04
CA PRO A 43 32.06 15.68 12.65
C PRO A 43 31.87 16.90 11.75
N ARG A 44 32.96 17.37 11.13
CA ARG A 44 32.90 18.51 10.22
C ARG A 44 31.89 18.19 9.10
N PRO A 45 30.89 19.05 8.85
CA PRO A 45 29.91 18.80 7.80
C PRO A 45 30.63 18.70 6.44
N TRP A 46 30.30 17.67 5.66
CA TRP A 46 30.90 17.48 4.35
C TRP A 46 30.53 18.66 3.45
N PRO A 47 31.49 19.33 2.78
CA PRO A 47 31.27 20.60 2.10
C PRO A 47 30.21 20.51 0.99
N GLU A 48 29.97 19.32 0.44
CA GLU A 48 29.01 19.12 -0.65
C GLU A 48 27.54 18.99 -0.18
N THR A 49 27.29 18.91 1.13
CA THR A 49 25.93 18.71 1.67
C THR A 49 25.02 19.88 1.33
N GLU A 50 25.54 21.12 1.34
CA GLU A 50 24.78 22.31 0.96
C GLU A 50 24.41 22.29 -0.53
N THR A 51 25.34 21.83 -1.38
CA THR A 51 25.15 21.70 -2.83
C THR A 51 24.12 20.64 -3.17
N VAL A 52 24.20 19.45 -2.57
CA VAL A 52 23.22 18.37 -2.78
C VAL A 52 21.84 18.81 -2.32
N ARG A 53 21.75 19.47 -1.15
CA ARG A 53 20.48 19.99 -0.64
C ARG A 53 19.90 21.09 -1.54
N ALA A 54 20.75 21.93 -2.14
CA ALA A 54 20.30 22.93 -3.11
C ALA A 54 19.77 22.26 -4.39
N LEU A 55 20.49 21.27 -4.91
CA LEU A 55 20.08 20.49 -6.09
C LEU A 55 18.74 19.77 -5.85
N LEU A 56 18.59 19.08 -4.72
CA LEU A 56 17.34 18.39 -4.37
C LEU A 56 16.16 19.35 -4.21
N ARG A 57 16.38 20.57 -3.69
CA ARG A 57 15.33 21.59 -3.64
C ARG A 57 14.94 22.10 -5.03
N ALA A 58 15.91 22.27 -5.92
CA ALA A 58 15.64 22.69 -7.30
C ALA A 58 14.84 21.61 -8.07
N ASP A 59 15.22 20.34 -7.89
CA ASP A 59 14.53 19.19 -8.49
C ASP A 59 13.07 19.08 -7.99
N ALA A 60 12.87 19.17 -6.67
CA ALA A 60 11.52 19.16 -6.08
C ALA A 60 10.65 20.34 -6.57
N ALA A 61 11.25 21.53 -6.72
CA ALA A 61 10.53 22.70 -7.25
C ALA A 61 10.11 22.52 -8.71
N ALA A 62 10.97 21.93 -9.55
CA ALA A 62 10.64 21.62 -10.93
C ALA A 62 9.50 20.59 -11.03
N ALA A 63 9.55 19.52 -10.23
CA ALA A 63 8.49 18.51 -10.18
C ALA A 63 7.13 19.08 -9.75
N LEU A 64 7.12 20.03 -8.81
CA LEU A 64 5.90 20.72 -8.37
C LEU A 64 5.38 21.71 -9.42
N ALA A 65 6.25 22.36 -10.18
CA ALA A 65 5.85 23.24 -11.28
C ALA A 65 5.17 22.46 -12.43
N ASP A 66 5.59 21.23 -12.67
CA ASP A 66 4.98 20.32 -13.66
C ASP A 66 3.77 19.54 -13.11
N CYS A 67 3.46 19.69 -11.82
CA CYS A 67 2.34 18.99 -11.18
C CYS A 67 1.00 19.51 -11.68
N ARG A 68 0.28 18.67 -12.43
CA ARG A 68 -1.08 18.95 -12.94
C ARG A 68 -2.18 18.18 -12.21
N VAL A 69 -1.93 17.69 -10.99
CA VAL A 69 -2.91 16.87 -10.27
C VAL A 69 -3.99 17.77 -9.66
N PRO A 70 -5.27 17.65 -10.09
CA PRO A 70 -6.35 18.45 -9.56
C PRO A 70 -6.51 18.26 -8.04
N GLY A 71 -6.51 19.35 -7.28
CA GLY A 71 -6.71 19.34 -5.82
C GLY A 71 -5.46 19.12 -4.96
N LEU A 72 -4.31 18.75 -5.55
CA LEU A 72 -3.03 18.61 -4.81
C LEU A 72 -2.03 19.73 -5.13
N CYS A 73 -2.07 20.29 -6.33
CA CYS A 73 -1.22 21.38 -6.78
C CYS A 73 -2.12 22.50 -7.37
N ARG A 74 -2.03 23.76 -6.90
CA ARG A 74 -2.81 24.93 -7.36
C ARG A 74 -1.80 26.06 -7.67
N PRO A 75 -1.90 26.90 -8.75
CA PRO A 75 -3.04 27.81 -9.04
C PRO A 75 -3.34 28.21 -10.51
N GLY A 76 -4.58 28.64 -10.75
CA GLY A 76 -5.03 29.39 -11.95
C GLY A 76 -6.55 29.62 -11.91
N PRO A 77 -7.06 30.80 -12.34
CA PRO A 77 -8.49 31.07 -12.35
C PRO A 77 -9.22 30.12 -13.31
N GLU A 78 -10.29 29.56 -12.80
CA GLU A 78 -11.05 28.45 -13.35
C GLU A 78 -11.75 28.89 -14.64
N SER A 79 -11.31 28.34 -15.78
CA SER A 79 -12.04 28.49 -17.05
C SER A 79 -13.28 27.60 -17.00
N VAL A 80 -14.43 28.20 -16.70
CA VAL A 80 -15.74 27.54 -16.72
C VAL A 80 -16.17 27.37 -18.18
N GLY A 81 -15.74 26.27 -18.80
CA GLY A 81 -16.29 25.79 -20.06
C GLY A 81 -17.60 25.04 -19.80
N GLN A 82 -18.72 25.66 -20.16
CA GLN A 82 -20.06 25.10 -20.00
C GLN A 82 -20.27 23.87 -20.90
N ALA A 83 -20.51 22.71 -20.31
CA ALA A 83 -20.75 21.45 -21.02
C ALA A 83 -22.21 21.28 -21.45
N PRO A 84 -22.50 20.53 -22.54
CA PRO A 84 -23.85 20.34 -23.10
C PRO A 84 -24.77 19.53 -22.16
N PRO A 85 -26.09 19.52 -22.40
CA PRO A 85 -27.07 18.93 -21.49
C PRO A 85 -26.86 17.42 -21.29
N PRO A 86 -27.12 16.89 -20.08
CA PRO A 86 -26.75 15.53 -19.74
C PRO A 86 -27.62 14.50 -20.48
N ALA A 87 -26.97 13.67 -21.30
CA ALA A 87 -27.47 12.33 -21.58
C ALA A 87 -27.61 11.57 -20.26
N ARG A 88 -28.64 10.71 -20.13
CA ARG A 88 -29.00 9.95 -18.91
C ARG A 88 -27.78 9.66 -18.05
N ALA A 89 -27.77 10.18 -16.82
CA ALA A 89 -26.62 10.13 -15.91
C ALA A 89 -26.11 8.69 -15.79
N SER A 90 -25.05 8.39 -16.55
CA SER A 90 -24.25 7.19 -16.31
C SER A 90 -23.52 7.44 -14.99
N ASP A 91 -23.56 6.47 -14.08
CA ASP A 91 -22.74 6.57 -12.86
C ASP A 91 -21.28 6.80 -13.26
N ASP A 92 -20.59 7.69 -12.54
CA ASP A 92 -19.14 7.85 -12.64
C ASP A 92 -18.49 6.69 -11.88
N ILE A 93 -17.84 5.78 -12.60
CA ILE A 93 -17.20 4.59 -12.04
C ILE A 93 -15.72 4.62 -12.41
N ARG A 94 -14.87 4.73 -11.39
CA ARG A 94 -13.42 4.79 -11.56
C ARG A 94 -12.74 3.75 -10.69
N VAL A 95 -11.92 2.91 -11.31
CA VAL A 95 -11.06 1.99 -10.56
C VAL A 95 -9.83 2.76 -10.09
N MET A 96 -9.67 2.86 -8.78
CA MET A 96 -8.56 3.57 -8.16
C MET A 96 -7.34 2.67 -8.01
N ALA A 97 -7.56 1.40 -7.65
CA ALA A 97 -6.50 0.42 -7.49
C ALA A 97 -7.05 -1.00 -7.63
N ILE A 98 -6.21 -1.90 -8.14
CA ILE A 98 -6.40 -3.36 -8.07
C ILE A 98 -5.15 -3.92 -7.38
N PHE A 99 -5.34 -4.72 -6.33
CA PHE A 99 -4.25 -5.18 -5.48
C PHE A 99 -4.57 -6.53 -4.84
N GLY A 100 -3.53 -7.20 -4.34
CA GLY A 100 -3.62 -8.55 -3.80
C GLY A 100 -3.06 -9.60 -4.75
N LEU A 101 -3.22 -10.87 -4.40
CA LEU A 101 -2.61 -11.99 -5.11
C LEU A 101 -3.64 -13.07 -5.41
N ALA A 102 -3.64 -13.56 -6.66
CA ALA A 102 -4.42 -14.70 -7.14
C ALA A 102 -5.89 -14.70 -6.63
N ARG A 103 -6.22 -15.60 -5.70
CA ARG A 103 -7.60 -15.81 -5.21
C ARG A 103 -8.07 -14.73 -4.22
N ARG A 104 -7.22 -13.79 -3.83
CA ARG A 104 -7.56 -12.68 -2.92
C ARG A 104 -7.27 -11.33 -3.57
N LEU A 105 -7.66 -11.19 -4.83
CA LEU A 105 -7.63 -9.90 -5.51
C LEU A 105 -8.75 -9.00 -4.97
N SER A 106 -8.41 -7.75 -4.76
CA SER A 106 -9.31 -6.70 -4.29
C SER A 106 -9.19 -5.49 -5.20
N ALA A 107 -10.25 -4.70 -5.28
CA ALA A 107 -10.25 -3.46 -6.03
C ALA A 107 -10.93 -2.35 -5.23
N ASP A 108 -10.30 -1.17 -5.23
CA ASP A 108 -10.92 0.06 -4.75
C ASP A 108 -11.54 0.77 -5.94
N VAL A 109 -12.86 0.99 -5.86
CA VAL A 109 -13.66 1.59 -6.92
C VAL A 109 -14.40 2.79 -6.36
N ALA A 110 -14.19 3.96 -6.97
CA ALA A 110 -15.02 5.13 -6.72
C ALA A 110 -16.26 5.07 -7.59
N VAL A 111 -17.44 5.07 -6.97
CA VAL A 111 -18.75 5.15 -7.64
C VAL A 111 -19.43 6.43 -7.20
N ASN A 112 -19.64 7.37 -8.12
CA ASN A 112 -20.22 8.69 -7.83
C ASN A 112 -19.53 9.41 -6.65
N GLY A 113 -18.21 9.26 -6.53
CA GLY A 113 -17.40 9.84 -5.45
C GLY A 113 -17.29 9.01 -4.16
N ALA A 114 -18.11 7.97 -3.98
CA ALA A 114 -17.99 7.06 -2.84
C ALA A 114 -17.00 5.92 -3.14
N VAL A 115 -16.00 5.73 -2.27
CA VAL A 115 -15.01 4.67 -2.44
C VAL A 115 -15.50 3.38 -1.79
N LEU A 116 -15.63 2.34 -2.59
CA LEU A 116 -16.05 1.00 -2.20
C LEU A 116 -14.93 0.01 -2.49
N ARG A 117 -14.71 -0.93 -1.56
CA ARG A 117 -13.76 -2.02 -1.76
C ARG A 117 -14.48 -3.29 -2.13
N TYR A 118 -14.12 -3.86 -3.26
CA TYR A 118 -14.60 -5.16 -3.72
C TYR A 118 -13.52 -6.22 -3.59
N GLN A 119 -13.92 -7.48 -3.42
CA GLN A 119 -13.01 -8.61 -3.33
C GLN A 119 -13.53 -9.79 -4.17
N THR A 120 -12.64 -10.44 -4.91
CA THR A 120 -13.00 -11.63 -5.70
C THR A 120 -13.72 -12.68 -4.86
N GLY A 121 -14.83 -13.20 -5.36
CA GLY A 121 -15.68 -14.17 -4.66
C GLY A 121 -16.65 -13.54 -3.64
N ARG A 122 -16.75 -12.20 -3.60
CA ARG A 122 -17.78 -11.45 -2.88
C ARG A 122 -18.48 -10.53 -3.87
N GLY A 123 -19.80 -10.69 -4.01
CA GLY A 123 -20.59 -9.82 -4.89
C GLY A 123 -20.72 -8.41 -4.30
N GLU A 124 -21.00 -8.28 -3.01
CA GLU A 124 -21.13 -6.97 -2.36
C GLU A 124 -19.76 -6.37 -1.97
N PRO A 125 -19.68 -5.04 -1.82
CA PRO A 125 -18.49 -4.40 -1.26
C PRO A 125 -18.17 -4.94 0.13
N VAL A 126 -16.89 -5.20 0.38
CA VAL A 126 -16.38 -5.63 1.69
C VAL A 126 -15.99 -4.47 2.59
N ALA A 127 -15.88 -3.25 2.05
CA ALA A 127 -15.68 -2.01 2.81
C ALA A 127 -16.20 -0.78 2.05
N GLY A 128 -16.41 0.31 2.78
CA GLY A 128 -16.98 1.56 2.27
C GLY A 128 -18.43 1.76 2.72
N ALA A 129 -18.96 2.96 2.52
CA ALA A 129 -20.36 3.26 2.80
C ALA A 129 -21.25 2.68 1.70
N VAL A 130 -21.83 1.51 1.96
CA VAL A 130 -22.70 0.79 1.02
C VAL A 130 -24.12 1.33 1.16
N ASP A 131 -24.69 1.84 0.07
CA ASP A 131 -26.11 2.14 -0.02
C ASP A 131 -26.89 0.97 -0.65
N GLY A 132 -28.22 1.04 -0.62
CA GLY A 132 -29.08 0.02 -1.24
C GLY A 132 -28.97 -0.05 -2.77
N ARG A 133 -28.10 0.74 -3.39
CA ARG A 133 -27.84 0.76 -4.84
C ARG A 133 -26.38 0.40 -5.14
N ALA A 134 -25.66 -0.26 -4.26
CA ALA A 134 -24.31 -0.73 -4.58
C ALA A 134 -24.31 -1.69 -5.79
N TYR A 135 -23.27 -1.59 -6.61
CA TYR A 135 -23.02 -2.56 -7.66
C TYR A 135 -22.58 -3.90 -7.05
N GLN A 136 -22.91 -5.01 -7.71
CA GLN A 136 -22.34 -6.32 -7.45
C GLN A 136 -21.07 -6.53 -8.29
N LEU A 137 -20.00 -7.04 -7.67
CA LEU A 137 -18.81 -7.50 -8.37
C LEU A 137 -19.11 -8.80 -9.12
N LEU A 138 -18.85 -8.79 -10.42
CA LEU A 138 -18.87 -9.98 -11.26
C LEU A 138 -17.48 -10.60 -11.37
N ALA A 139 -16.47 -9.78 -11.68
CA ALA A 139 -15.10 -10.22 -11.88
C ALA A 139 -14.10 -9.06 -11.72
N ILE A 140 -12.85 -9.42 -11.43
CA ILE A 140 -11.69 -8.54 -11.55
C ILE A 140 -10.73 -9.24 -12.51
N ASP A 141 -10.57 -8.68 -13.71
CA ASP A 141 -9.83 -9.28 -14.82
C ASP A 141 -8.76 -8.29 -15.31
N ASP A 142 -7.50 -8.73 -15.37
CA ASP A 142 -6.34 -7.91 -15.75
C ASP A 142 -6.26 -6.57 -14.98
N SER A 143 -6.62 -5.47 -15.65
CA SER A 143 -6.63 -4.11 -15.11
C SER A 143 -8.05 -3.54 -14.98
N CYS A 144 -9.09 -4.38 -15.08
CA CYS A 144 -10.47 -3.98 -15.14
C CYS A 144 -11.35 -4.68 -14.09
N VAL A 145 -12.42 -3.99 -13.70
CA VAL A 145 -13.44 -4.47 -12.77
C VAL A 145 -14.77 -4.51 -13.50
N ARG A 146 -15.45 -5.66 -13.45
CA ARG A 146 -16.78 -5.88 -14.01
C ARG A 146 -17.82 -5.85 -12.89
N LEU A 147 -18.81 -4.98 -13.04
CA LEU A 147 -19.83 -4.66 -12.06
C LEU A 147 -21.23 -4.83 -12.64
N ARG A 148 -22.22 -5.15 -11.81
CA ARG A 148 -23.64 -5.25 -12.21
C ARG A 148 -24.57 -4.57 -11.21
N ARG A 149 -25.56 -3.83 -11.72
CA ARG A 149 -26.68 -3.31 -10.93
C ARG A 149 -27.98 -3.56 -11.72
N GLY A 150 -28.85 -4.42 -11.19
CA GLY A 150 -30.00 -4.92 -11.94
C GLY A 150 -29.53 -5.57 -13.26
N ASP A 151 -30.09 -5.13 -14.38
CA ASP A 151 -29.75 -5.62 -15.72
C ASP A 151 -28.60 -4.86 -16.37
N THR A 152 -28.00 -3.88 -15.67
CA THR A 152 -26.91 -3.07 -16.21
C THR A 152 -25.56 -3.61 -15.76
N GLU A 153 -24.76 -4.08 -16.71
CA GLU A 153 -23.34 -4.35 -16.50
C GLU A 153 -22.48 -3.12 -16.85
N ARG A 154 -21.44 -2.89 -16.05
CA ARG A 154 -20.44 -1.83 -16.24
C ARG A 154 -19.05 -2.42 -16.10
N THR A 155 -18.14 -1.95 -16.94
CA THR A 155 -16.72 -2.28 -16.84
C THR A 155 -15.94 -0.99 -16.71
N ALA A 156 -15.08 -0.93 -15.71
CA ALA A 156 -14.16 0.18 -15.50
C ALA A 156 -12.75 -0.39 -15.35
N CYS A 157 -11.76 0.29 -15.90
CA CYS A 157 -10.37 -0.12 -15.83
C CYS A 157 -9.55 0.90 -15.06
N VAL A 158 -8.40 0.46 -14.56
CA VAL A 158 -7.39 1.34 -13.99
C VAL A 158 -6.95 2.29 -15.10
N ASP A 159 -7.25 3.57 -14.95
CA ASP A 159 -6.72 4.57 -15.86
C ASP A 159 -5.25 4.80 -15.52
N ALA A 160 -4.35 4.18 -16.30
CA ALA A 160 -2.90 4.26 -16.13
C ALA A 160 -2.31 5.65 -16.47
N GLY A 161 -3.08 6.72 -16.29
CA GLY A 161 -2.64 8.09 -16.58
C GLY A 161 -2.76 8.47 -18.06
N ARG A 162 -3.90 8.19 -18.71
CA ARG A 162 -4.30 9.02 -19.85
C ARG A 162 -4.69 10.39 -19.31
N GLY A 163 -3.68 11.22 -19.06
CA GLY A 163 -3.82 12.67 -19.03
C GLY A 163 -4.44 13.08 -20.36
N ARG A 164 -5.74 13.35 -20.33
CA ARG A 164 -6.44 13.90 -21.49
C ARG A 164 -5.93 15.35 -21.65
N PRO A 165 -5.53 15.74 -22.88
CA PRO A 165 -4.87 17.03 -23.13
C PRO A 165 -5.73 18.23 -22.76
#